data_AF-A0A3S1B0V6-F1
#
_entry.id   AF-A0A3S1B0V6-F1
#
_cell.length_a   1.000
_cell.length_b   1.000
_cell.length_c   1.000
_cell.angle_alpha   90.00
_cell.angle_beta   90.00
_cell.angle_gamma   90.00
#
_symmetry.space_group_name_H-M   'P 1'
#
loop_
_entity.id
_entity.type
_entity.pdbx_description
1 polymer ?
#
loop_
_entity_poly.entity_id
_entity_poly.type
_entity_poly.pdbx_seq_one_letter_code
_entity_poly.pdbx_strand_id
1 'polypeptide(L)'
;FIVYSQPHPKGARIDVSINERYDGSYVGNPQDIHSHVGYAFSRSIPVRRTPITHVIVYRPKRPPPSLAEFQEPESESGLNRQLIQGHNRLYFHAVTCQPVRPQELDTEGRDESKPRWLRQKTVMMIDEFTDVNEGEKELMKMWNLHIMEKEYIGDCSVPQACFTFVKEHGEEIVRKNLCRNFLIHLVNLFDFSLIRPDVVERMFALVVNLRHELLRDGVRS
;
A
#
# COMPACT_ATOMS: atom_id res chain seq x y z
N PHE A 1 -40.59 -14.22 -0.69
CA PHE A 1 -41.38 -15.20 -1.46
C PHE A 1 -41.50 -14.71 -2.89
N ILE A 2 -41.62 -15.62 -3.85
CA ILE A 2 -41.99 -15.33 -5.24
C ILE A 2 -43.44 -15.79 -5.41
N VAL A 3 -44.26 -14.98 -6.07
CA VAL A 3 -45.70 -15.21 -6.20
C VAL A 3 -46.05 -15.32 -7.67
N TYR A 4 -46.78 -16.37 -8.03
CA TYR A 4 -47.27 -16.61 -9.38
C TYR A 4 -48.79 -16.60 -9.38
N SER A 5 -49.39 -15.82 -10.26
CA SER A 5 -50.84 -15.75 -10.44
C SER A 5 -51.24 -16.62 -11.63
N GLN A 6 -52.21 -17.52 -11.42
CA GLN A 6 -52.77 -18.39 -12.45
C GLN A 6 -54.30 -18.23 -12.49
N PRO A 7 -54.92 -18.14 -13.68
CA PRO A 7 -56.39 -18.13 -13.81
C PRO A 7 -56.99 -19.42 -13.23
N HIS A 8 -58.09 -19.31 -12.48
CA HIS A 8 -58.80 -20.46 -11.94
C HIS A 8 -60.32 -20.34 -12.19
N PRO A 9 -61.06 -21.41 -12.53
CA PRO A 9 -62.50 -21.32 -12.81
C PRO A 9 -63.36 -20.73 -11.68
N LYS A 10 -62.86 -20.76 -10.43
CA LYS A 10 -63.51 -20.17 -9.24
C LYS A 10 -62.91 -18.80 -8.83
N GLY A 11 -62.09 -18.18 -9.67
CA GLY A 11 -61.41 -16.91 -9.38
C GLY A 11 -59.94 -16.95 -9.78
N ALA A 12 -59.04 -16.88 -8.80
CA ALA A 12 -57.60 -16.91 -9.02
C ALA A 12 -56.94 -18.02 -8.19
N ARG A 13 -55.90 -18.63 -8.75
CA ARG A 13 -54.98 -19.51 -8.02
C ARG A 13 -53.66 -18.76 -7.85
N ILE A 14 -53.13 -18.77 -6.64
CA ILE A 14 -51.87 -18.12 -6.29
C ILE A 14 -50.90 -19.20 -5.84
N ASP A 15 -49.87 -19.44 -6.64
CA ASP A 15 -48.79 -20.34 -6.27
C ASP A 15 -47.65 -19.51 -5.64
N VAL A 16 -47.17 -19.93 -4.47
CA VAL A 16 -46.16 -19.20 -3.70
C VAL A 16 -44.94 -20.08 -3.54
N SER A 17 -43.76 -19.54 -3.84
CA SER A 17 -42.48 -20.20 -3.59
C SER A 17 -41.54 -19.34 -2.76
N ILE A 18 -40.52 -19.96 -2.16
CA ILE A 18 -39.48 -19.27 -1.42
C ILE A 18 -38.56 -18.54 -2.41
N ASN A 19 -38.15 -17.31 -2.08
CA ASN A 19 -37.13 -16.60 -2.85
C ASN A 19 -35.75 -16.93 -2.25
N GLU A 20 -35.01 -17.83 -2.88
CA GLU A 20 -33.68 -18.25 -2.42
C GLU A 20 -32.60 -17.17 -2.60
N ARG A 21 -32.87 -16.15 -3.43
CA ARG A 21 -31.91 -15.06 -3.71
C ARG A 21 -32.15 -13.80 -2.89
N TYR A 22 -33.15 -13.81 -2.01
CA TYR A 22 -33.37 -12.69 -1.11
C TYR A 22 -32.25 -12.66 -0.07
N ASP A 23 -31.29 -11.75 -0.25
CA ASP A 23 -30.06 -11.68 0.55
C ASP A 23 -30.26 -11.00 1.93
N GLY A 24 -31.32 -10.21 2.09
CA GLY A 24 -31.77 -9.60 3.35
C GLY A 24 -30.68 -8.85 4.12
N SER A 25 -29.60 -8.49 3.43
CA SER A 25 -28.36 -8.05 4.05
C SER A 25 -28.48 -6.61 4.53
N TYR A 26 -27.67 -6.25 5.54
CA TYR A 26 -27.73 -4.92 6.14
C TYR A 26 -27.42 -3.81 5.11
N VAL A 27 -28.33 -2.85 5.00
CA VAL A 27 -28.19 -1.66 4.14
C VAL A 27 -27.92 -0.45 5.02
N GLY A 28 -26.66 -0.06 5.11
CA GLY A 28 -26.22 1.08 5.91
C GLY A 28 -24.72 1.32 5.74
N ASN A 29 -24.04 1.75 6.79
CA ASN A 29 -22.59 1.86 6.77
C ASN A 29 -21.97 0.45 6.78
N PRO A 30 -21.22 0.02 5.75
CA PRO A 30 -20.64 -1.32 5.69
C PRO A 30 -19.70 -1.65 6.87
N GLN A 31 -19.18 -0.63 7.55
CA GLN A 31 -18.27 -0.78 8.70
C GLN A 31 -18.98 -1.19 9.99
N ASP A 32 -20.29 -0.97 10.08
CA ASP A 32 -21.04 -1.30 11.29
C ASP A 32 -21.07 -2.83 11.52
N ILE A 33 -21.01 -3.61 10.44
CA ILE A 33 -20.99 -5.08 10.47
C ILE A 33 -19.73 -5.63 11.17
N HIS A 34 -18.61 -4.91 11.08
CA HIS A 34 -17.32 -5.34 11.64
C HIS A 34 -16.93 -4.54 12.88
N SER A 35 -17.86 -3.74 13.42
CA SER A 35 -17.63 -2.98 14.64
C SER A 35 -17.63 -3.88 15.87
N HIS A 36 -16.91 -3.48 16.91
CA HIS A 36 -16.90 -4.23 18.18
C HIS A 36 -18.32 -4.36 18.76
N VAL A 37 -18.57 -5.50 19.40
CA VAL A 37 -19.85 -5.81 20.05
C VAL A 37 -20.22 -4.70 21.04
N GLY A 38 -21.45 -4.22 20.97
CA GLY A 38 -21.95 -3.09 21.79
C GLY A 38 -21.73 -1.70 21.18
N TYR A 39 -20.92 -1.58 20.15
CA TYR A 39 -20.70 -0.31 19.41
C TYR A 39 -21.29 -0.32 17.99
N ALA A 40 -21.53 -1.51 17.43
CA ALA A 40 -22.21 -1.67 16.15
C ALA A 40 -23.57 -0.94 16.14
N PHE A 41 -23.87 -0.26 15.03
CA PHE A 41 -25.11 0.51 14.83
C PHE A 41 -25.35 1.65 15.83
N SER A 42 -24.32 2.07 16.57
CA SER A 42 -24.42 3.25 17.43
C SER A 42 -24.77 4.48 16.60
N ARG A 43 -25.78 5.23 17.07
CA ARG A 43 -26.25 6.48 16.45
C ARG A 43 -25.96 7.71 17.31
N SER A 44 -25.08 7.57 18.30
CA SER A 44 -24.80 8.63 19.28
C SER A 44 -23.93 9.75 18.72
N ILE A 45 -23.15 9.51 17.66
CA ILE A 45 -22.15 10.45 17.13
C ILE A 45 -22.13 10.38 15.59
N PRO A 46 -21.92 11.51 14.89
CA PRO A 46 -21.65 11.51 13.45
C PRO A 46 -20.38 10.72 13.07
N VAL A 47 -20.45 9.93 12.00
CA VAL A 47 -19.34 9.11 11.51
C VAL A 47 -19.07 9.42 10.03
N ARG A 48 -17.79 9.55 9.65
CA ARG A 48 -17.37 9.73 8.25
C ARG A 48 -17.57 8.43 7.47
N ARG A 49 -18.02 8.53 6.21
CA ARG A 49 -18.19 7.40 5.27
C ARG A 49 -17.76 7.77 3.85
N THR A 50 -17.56 6.78 3.00
CA THR A 50 -17.34 7.01 1.56
C THR A 50 -18.60 7.60 0.91
N PRO A 51 -18.47 8.58 0.01
CA PRO A 51 -19.62 9.13 -0.71
C PRO A 51 -20.14 8.11 -1.72
N ILE A 52 -21.46 7.90 -1.73
CA ILE A 52 -22.15 7.00 -2.66
C ILE A 52 -23.43 7.70 -3.13
N THR A 53 -23.72 7.64 -4.43
CA THR A 53 -24.95 8.18 -5.03
C THR A 53 -25.67 7.09 -5.79
N HIS A 54 -26.97 6.93 -5.50
CA HIS A 54 -27.85 5.95 -6.13
C HIS A 54 -28.94 6.67 -6.92
N VAL A 55 -29.11 6.32 -8.20
CA VAL A 55 -30.28 6.75 -8.99
C VAL A 55 -31.22 5.55 -9.12
N ILE A 56 -32.38 5.63 -8.44
CA ILE A 56 -33.37 4.54 -8.38
C ILE A 56 -34.44 4.69 -9.45
N VAL A 57 -34.93 5.92 -9.68
CA VAL A 57 -35.98 6.21 -10.67
C VAL A 57 -35.52 7.31 -11.60
N TYR A 58 -35.57 7.03 -12.90
CA TYR A 58 -35.34 8.01 -13.94
C TYR A 58 -36.37 7.80 -15.05
N ARG A 59 -37.13 8.86 -15.38
CA ARG A 59 -38.18 8.85 -16.43
C ARG A 59 -39.19 7.70 -16.29
N PRO A 60 -40.07 7.74 -15.26
CA PRO A 60 -41.04 6.67 -15.05
C PRO A 60 -42.03 6.57 -16.22
N LYS A 61 -42.29 5.34 -16.68
CA LYS A 61 -43.38 5.05 -17.60
C LYS A 61 -44.69 4.96 -16.80
N ARG A 62 -45.79 5.43 -17.38
CA ARG A 62 -47.14 5.36 -16.78
C ARG A 62 -48.11 4.67 -17.75
N PRO A 63 -47.97 3.35 -17.97
CA PRO A 63 -48.93 2.61 -18.79
C PRO A 63 -50.31 2.53 -18.11
N PRO A 64 -51.39 2.32 -18.87
CA PRO A 64 -52.70 2.02 -18.29
C PRO A 64 -52.67 0.68 -17.54
N PRO A 65 -53.56 0.49 -16.54
CA PRO A 65 -53.61 -0.75 -15.77
C PRO A 65 -53.96 -1.94 -16.66
N SER A 66 -53.24 -3.04 -16.52
CA SER A 66 -53.44 -4.28 -17.29
C SER A 66 -53.01 -5.49 -16.47
N LEU A 67 -53.67 -6.64 -16.66
CA LEU A 67 -53.26 -7.91 -16.05
C LEU A 67 -52.16 -8.64 -16.84
N ALA A 68 -51.79 -8.14 -18.02
CA ALA A 68 -50.75 -8.74 -18.85
C ALA A 68 -49.37 -8.75 -18.16
N GLU A 69 -49.11 -7.80 -17.25
CA GLU A 69 -47.87 -7.72 -16.47
C GLU A 69 -47.59 -8.94 -15.59
N PHE A 70 -48.62 -9.71 -15.23
CA PHE A 70 -48.48 -10.91 -14.40
C PHE A 70 -48.19 -12.18 -15.21
N GLN A 71 -48.28 -12.11 -16.55
CA GLN A 71 -48.14 -13.25 -17.46
C GLN A 71 -46.97 -13.09 -18.43
N GLU A 72 -46.66 -11.85 -18.82
CA GLU A 72 -45.59 -11.54 -19.77
C GLU A 72 -44.27 -11.28 -19.01
N PRO A 73 -43.13 -11.84 -19.47
CA PRO A 73 -41.83 -11.50 -18.90
C PRO A 73 -41.54 -10.01 -19.11
N GLU A 74 -41.04 -9.33 -18.08
CA GLU A 74 -40.62 -7.93 -18.20
C GLU A 74 -39.63 -7.78 -19.35
N SER A 75 -39.94 -6.91 -20.32
CA SER A 75 -39.02 -6.58 -21.42
C SER A 75 -37.71 -6.00 -20.87
N GLU A 76 -36.55 -6.38 -21.42
CA GLU A 76 -35.22 -5.89 -20.98
C GLU A 76 -35.10 -4.35 -20.92
N SER A 77 -35.94 -3.64 -21.67
CA SER A 77 -36.07 -2.17 -21.66
C SER A 77 -36.61 -1.58 -20.35
N GLY A 78 -37.06 -2.41 -19.41
CA GLY A 78 -37.55 -2.03 -18.07
C GLY A 78 -36.51 -2.21 -16.96
N LEU A 79 -35.37 -2.85 -17.26
CA LEU A 79 -34.27 -3.01 -16.32
C LEU A 79 -33.59 -1.65 -16.13
N ASN A 80 -34.10 -0.85 -15.19
CA ASN A 80 -33.36 0.25 -14.60
C ASN A 80 -32.09 -0.35 -14.00
N ARG A 81 -31.02 -0.40 -14.79
CA ARG A 81 -29.69 -0.72 -14.27
C ARG A 81 -29.41 0.33 -13.22
N GLN A 82 -29.49 -0.07 -11.94
CA GLN A 82 -29.30 0.84 -10.83
C GLN A 82 -27.94 1.53 -11.02
N LEU A 83 -27.98 2.83 -11.25
CA LEU A 83 -26.77 3.62 -11.43
C LEU A 83 -26.26 3.94 -10.03
N ILE A 84 -25.15 3.30 -9.68
CA ILE A 84 -24.45 3.50 -8.42
C ILE A 84 -23.11 4.16 -8.76
N GLN A 85 -22.89 5.35 -8.22
CA GLN A 85 -21.62 6.06 -8.31
C GLN A 85 -20.93 6.05 -6.95
N GLY A 86 -19.65 5.69 -6.93
CA GLY A 86 -18.81 5.65 -5.73
C GLY A 86 -18.55 4.23 -5.20
N HIS A 87 -17.86 4.16 -4.06
CA HIS A 87 -17.44 2.89 -3.45
C HIS A 87 -18.52 2.38 -2.49
N ASN A 88 -19.32 1.41 -2.95
CA ASN A 88 -20.39 0.75 -2.18
C ASN A 88 -19.99 -0.65 -1.68
N ARG A 89 -18.75 -0.81 -1.20
CA ARG A 89 -18.26 -2.06 -0.62
C ARG A 89 -17.24 -1.79 0.47
N LEU A 90 -17.10 -2.74 1.40
CA LEU A 90 -16.05 -2.72 2.40
C LEU A 90 -14.72 -3.18 1.77
N TYR A 91 -13.64 -2.49 2.11
CA TYR A 91 -12.27 -2.86 1.72
C TYR A 91 -11.56 -3.50 2.90
N PHE A 92 -10.57 -4.33 2.59
CA PHE A 92 -9.74 -4.99 3.58
C PHE A 92 -8.27 -4.72 3.25
N HIS A 93 -7.45 -4.51 4.29
CA HIS A 93 -6.00 -4.43 4.10
C HIS A 93 -5.48 -5.77 3.60
N ALA A 94 -4.60 -5.74 2.59
CA ALA A 94 -4.11 -6.96 1.94
C ALA A 94 -3.34 -7.88 2.91
N VAL A 95 -2.59 -7.30 3.85
CA VAL A 95 -1.73 -8.05 4.77
C VAL A 95 -2.50 -8.54 6.00
N THR A 96 -3.30 -7.67 6.63
CA THR A 96 -3.95 -7.99 7.92
C THR A 96 -5.36 -8.55 7.76
N CYS A 97 -5.95 -8.44 6.55
CA CYS A 97 -7.37 -8.75 6.29
C CYS A 97 -8.33 -7.99 7.21
N GLN A 98 -7.91 -6.86 7.79
CA GLN A 98 -8.75 -6.02 8.63
C GLN A 98 -9.55 -5.01 7.78
N PRO A 99 -10.75 -4.61 8.21
CA PRO A 99 -11.56 -3.62 7.50
C PRO A 99 -10.86 -2.25 7.40
N VAL A 100 -10.77 -1.70 6.20
CA VAL A 100 -10.17 -0.37 5.94
C VAL A 100 -11.18 0.73 6.28
N ARG A 101 -10.76 1.73 7.04
CA ARG A 101 -11.59 2.89 7.38
C ARG A 101 -11.68 3.90 6.23
N PRO A 102 -12.72 4.74 6.14
CA PRO A 102 -12.88 5.65 5.00
C PRO A 102 -11.82 6.76 4.97
N GLN A 103 -11.18 7.05 6.11
CA GLN A 103 -10.03 7.95 6.21
C GLN A 103 -8.75 7.34 5.65
N GLU A 104 -8.57 6.03 5.83
CA GLU A 104 -7.35 5.30 5.46
C GLU A 104 -7.26 5.12 3.94
N LEU A 105 -8.41 4.97 3.26
CA LEU A 105 -8.48 4.86 1.79
C LEU A 105 -7.80 6.02 1.04
N ASP A 106 -7.67 7.20 1.64
CA ASP A 106 -6.97 8.34 1.03
C ASP A 106 -5.43 8.17 1.07
N THR A 107 -4.93 7.29 1.94
CA THR A 107 -3.52 7.15 2.30
C THR A 107 -2.91 5.77 2.01
N GLU A 108 -3.74 4.75 1.81
CA GLU A 108 -3.29 3.39 1.48
C GLU A 108 -2.44 3.38 0.18
N GLY A 109 -1.24 2.79 0.25
CA GLY A 109 -0.35 2.59 -0.91
C GLY A 109 0.98 3.36 -0.90
N ARG A 110 1.26 4.17 0.12
CA ARG A 110 2.57 4.87 0.23
C ARG A 110 3.66 4.08 0.97
N ASP A 111 3.32 3.07 1.76
CA ASP A 111 4.23 2.50 2.76
C ASP A 111 4.98 1.22 2.32
N GLU A 112 4.67 0.65 1.15
CA GLU A 112 5.17 -0.68 0.76
C GLU A 112 6.47 -0.71 -0.06
N SER A 113 7.07 0.44 -0.43
CA SER A 113 8.24 0.44 -1.34
C SER A 113 9.49 -0.23 -0.74
N LYS A 114 9.62 -0.26 0.59
CA LYS A 114 10.86 -0.68 1.29
C LYS A 114 10.58 -1.67 2.42
N PRO A 115 10.27 -2.94 2.11
CA PRO A 115 9.93 -3.91 3.13
C PRO A 115 11.12 -4.20 4.05
N ARG A 116 10.88 -4.18 5.38
CA ARG A 116 11.89 -4.46 6.41
C ARG A 116 12.54 -5.84 6.24
N TRP A 117 11.77 -6.84 5.80
CA TRP A 117 12.28 -8.20 5.57
C TRP A 117 13.37 -8.22 4.51
N LEU A 118 13.29 -7.38 3.48
CA LEU A 118 14.29 -7.34 2.41
C LEU A 118 15.61 -6.75 2.93
N ARG A 119 15.55 -5.72 3.77
CA ARG A 119 16.73 -5.15 4.45
C ARG A 119 17.43 -6.19 5.33
N GLN A 120 16.66 -6.93 6.13
CA GLN A 120 17.19 -8.01 6.98
C GLN A 120 17.82 -9.12 6.14
N LYS A 121 17.15 -9.54 5.06
CA LYS A 121 17.67 -10.56 4.16
C LYS A 121 18.98 -10.14 3.51
N THR A 122 19.09 -8.90 3.04
CA THR A 122 20.35 -8.36 2.49
C THR A 122 21.50 -8.46 3.50
N VAL A 123 21.26 -8.08 4.75
CA VAL A 123 22.28 -8.18 5.82
C VAL A 123 22.69 -9.64 6.06
N MET A 124 21.72 -10.53 6.24
CA MET A 124 21.99 -11.96 6.46
C MET A 124 22.79 -12.59 5.32
N MET A 125 22.43 -12.30 4.06
CA MET A 125 23.15 -12.83 2.90
C MET A 125 24.61 -12.34 2.83
N ILE A 126 24.92 -11.12 3.28
CA ILE A 126 26.31 -10.64 3.34
C ILE A 126 27.09 -11.31 4.48
N ASP A 127 26.44 -11.56 5.63
CA ASP A 127 27.10 -12.19 6.77
C ASP A 127 27.51 -13.65 6.48
N GLU A 128 26.80 -14.34 5.57
CA GLU A 128 27.06 -15.72 5.15
C GLU A 128 28.36 -15.93 4.36
N PHE A 129 28.99 -14.89 3.80
CA PHE A 129 30.25 -15.04 3.07
C PHE A 129 31.41 -15.45 3.99
N THR A 130 32.01 -16.61 3.77
CA THR A 130 33.12 -17.10 4.62
C THR A 130 34.50 -16.60 4.17
N ASP A 131 34.58 -16.07 2.97
CA ASP A 131 35.80 -15.61 2.28
C ASP A 131 35.98 -14.08 2.30
N VAL A 132 35.03 -13.34 2.90
CA VAL A 132 35.04 -11.87 2.98
C VAL A 132 35.37 -11.40 4.40
N ASN A 133 36.23 -10.40 4.54
CA ASN A 133 36.59 -9.85 5.85
C ASN A 133 35.44 -9.03 6.49
N GLU A 134 35.39 -8.99 7.82
CA GLU A 134 34.32 -8.31 8.57
C GLU A 134 34.20 -6.81 8.23
N GLY A 135 35.32 -6.13 8.01
CA GLY A 135 35.32 -4.71 7.62
C GLY A 135 34.75 -4.47 6.23
N GLU A 136 34.91 -5.42 5.31
CA GLU A 136 34.33 -5.34 3.96
C GLU A 136 32.84 -5.64 4.02
N LYS A 137 32.44 -6.70 4.74
CA LYS A 137 31.03 -7.03 4.99
C LYS A 137 30.27 -5.86 5.58
N GLU A 138 30.83 -5.22 6.61
CA GLU A 138 30.17 -4.11 7.28
C GLU A 138 29.94 -2.93 6.33
N LEU A 139 30.94 -2.59 5.52
CA LEU A 139 30.78 -1.55 4.52
C LEU A 139 29.76 -1.93 3.44
N MET A 140 29.79 -3.18 2.95
CA MET A 140 28.82 -3.68 1.97
C MET A 140 27.39 -3.60 2.50
N LYS A 141 27.17 -3.99 3.76
CA LYS A 141 25.86 -3.89 4.44
C LYS A 141 25.40 -2.43 4.50
N MET A 142 26.25 -1.53 4.99
CA MET A 142 25.93 -0.10 5.08
C MET A 142 25.59 0.50 3.71
N TRP A 143 26.40 0.21 2.68
CA TRP A 143 26.17 0.70 1.33
C TRP A 143 24.87 0.17 0.73
N ASN A 144 24.63 -1.15 0.80
CA ASN A 144 23.42 -1.75 0.25
C ASN A 144 22.16 -1.19 0.92
N LEU A 145 22.16 -1.04 2.24
CA LEU A 145 21.03 -0.46 2.96
C LEU A 145 20.78 1.00 2.58
N HIS A 146 21.84 1.79 2.36
CA HIS A 146 21.72 3.17 1.88
C HIS A 146 21.08 3.26 0.49
N ILE A 147 21.53 2.42 -0.44
CA ILE A 147 20.97 2.37 -1.80
C ILE A 147 19.49 1.95 -1.76
N MET A 148 19.15 0.93 -0.96
CA MET A 148 17.77 0.48 -0.79
C MET A 148 16.86 1.56 -0.17
N GLU A 149 17.40 2.41 0.71
CA GLU A 149 16.64 3.49 1.35
C GLU A 149 16.45 4.71 0.44
N LYS A 150 17.36 4.97 -0.50
CA LYS A 150 17.28 6.18 -1.34
C LYS A 150 16.76 5.93 -2.75
N GLU A 151 16.60 4.67 -3.15
CA GLU A 151 16.03 4.26 -4.44
C GLU A 151 16.72 4.97 -5.62
N TYR A 152 18.06 5.01 -5.61
CA TYR A 152 18.81 5.59 -6.72
C TYR A 152 18.54 4.84 -8.02
N ILE A 153 18.13 5.56 -9.06
CA ILE A 153 17.84 5.00 -10.37
C ILE A 153 18.92 5.48 -11.35
N GLY A 154 19.63 4.53 -11.96
CA GLY A 154 20.62 4.75 -13.01
C GLY A 154 21.99 5.26 -12.54
N ASP A 155 22.99 5.05 -13.39
CA ASP A 155 24.42 5.28 -13.09
C ASP A 155 24.74 6.75 -12.77
N CYS A 156 24.02 7.69 -13.40
CA CYS A 156 24.19 9.12 -13.14
C CYS A 156 23.89 9.53 -11.69
N SER A 157 23.19 8.68 -10.94
CA SER A 157 22.84 8.90 -9.53
C SER A 157 23.94 8.44 -8.57
N VAL A 158 24.90 7.61 -9.01
CA VAL A 158 25.93 7.03 -8.12
C VAL A 158 26.83 8.10 -7.47
N PRO A 159 27.29 9.16 -8.18
CA PRO A 159 28.04 10.24 -7.53
C PRO A 159 27.27 10.90 -6.37
N GLN A 160 25.95 11.09 -6.54
CA GLN A 160 25.08 11.64 -5.50
C GLN A 160 24.87 10.63 -4.36
N ALA A 161 24.80 9.34 -4.67
CA ALA A 161 24.74 8.26 -3.68
C ALA A 161 25.99 8.25 -2.79
N CYS A 162 27.19 8.40 -3.36
CA CYS A 162 28.42 8.50 -2.58
C CYS A 162 28.41 9.73 -1.64
N PHE A 163 27.96 10.88 -2.13
CA PHE A 163 27.89 12.11 -1.32
C PHE A 163 26.94 11.98 -0.14
N THR A 164 25.73 11.49 -0.38
CA THR A 164 24.73 11.27 0.67
C THR A 164 25.16 10.16 1.63
N PHE A 165 25.84 9.12 1.16
CA PHE A 165 26.37 8.06 2.00
C PHE A 165 27.42 8.59 2.98
N VAL A 166 28.37 9.39 2.50
CA VAL A 166 29.37 10.05 3.38
C VAL A 166 28.69 11.00 4.35
N LYS A 167 27.69 11.77 3.90
CA LYS A 167 26.95 12.70 4.77
C LYS A 167 26.19 11.99 5.88
N GLU A 168 25.54 10.87 5.58
CA GLU A 168 24.66 10.18 6.53
C GLU A 168 25.40 9.13 7.37
N HIS A 169 26.45 8.50 6.84
CA HIS A 169 27.13 7.36 7.46
C HIS A 169 28.63 7.60 7.67
N GLY A 170 29.16 8.77 7.31
CA GLY A 170 30.58 9.10 7.45
C GLY A 170 31.10 8.98 8.87
N GLU A 171 30.34 9.44 9.86
CA GLU A 171 30.76 9.32 11.27
C GLU A 171 30.86 7.86 11.72
N GLU A 172 29.92 7.02 11.27
CA GLU A 172 29.91 5.59 11.56
C GLU A 172 31.09 4.88 10.90
N ILE A 173 31.41 5.22 9.65
CA ILE A 173 32.61 4.73 8.94
C ILE A 173 33.88 5.07 9.71
N VAL A 174 33.98 6.29 10.26
CA VAL A 174 35.13 6.69 11.07
C VAL A 174 35.19 5.92 12.39
N ARG A 175 34.08 5.86 13.14
CA ARG A 175 34.03 5.18 14.45
C ARG A 175 34.32 3.68 14.34
N LYS A 176 33.85 3.02 13.27
CA LYS A 176 34.10 1.60 13.00
C LYS A 176 35.45 1.33 12.31
N ASN A 177 36.29 2.36 12.12
CA ASN A 177 37.59 2.26 11.45
C ASN A 177 37.51 1.67 10.02
N LEU A 178 36.46 2.01 9.27
CA LEU A 178 36.19 1.48 7.93
C LEU A 178 36.70 2.39 6.80
N CYS A 179 37.46 3.44 7.11
CA CYS A 179 37.91 4.44 6.11
C CYS A 179 38.68 3.81 4.93
N ARG A 180 39.52 2.79 5.18
CA ARG A 180 40.25 2.08 4.12
C ARG A 180 39.32 1.24 3.25
N ASN A 181 38.39 0.51 3.86
CA ASN A 181 37.38 -0.25 3.12
C ASN A 181 36.55 0.69 2.24
N PHE A 182 36.17 1.86 2.77
CA PHE A 182 35.42 2.87 2.00
C PHE A 182 36.21 3.39 0.80
N LEU A 183 37.51 3.66 0.95
CA LEU A 183 38.36 4.04 -0.17
C LEU A 183 38.41 2.95 -1.25
N ILE A 184 38.59 1.68 -0.86
CA ILE A 184 38.58 0.55 -1.79
C ILE A 184 37.24 0.46 -2.52
N HIS A 185 36.12 0.67 -1.82
CA HIS A 185 34.80 0.72 -2.44
C HIS A 185 34.67 1.85 -3.47
N LEU A 186 35.17 3.05 -3.17
CA LEU A 186 35.21 4.16 -4.14
C LEU A 186 36.06 3.82 -5.37
N VAL A 187 37.21 3.17 -5.18
CA VAL A 187 38.05 2.69 -6.29
C VAL A 187 37.29 1.66 -7.13
N ASN A 188 36.61 0.70 -6.51
CA ASN A 188 35.78 -0.26 -7.24
C ASN A 188 34.69 0.44 -8.06
N LEU A 189 34.00 1.43 -7.50
CA LEU A 189 32.99 2.21 -8.24
C LEU A 189 33.60 2.97 -9.44
N PHE A 190 34.84 3.45 -9.31
CA PHE A 190 35.58 4.07 -10.41
C PHE A 190 35.95 3.02 -11.48
N ASP A 191 36.42 1.84 -11.07
CA ASP A 191 36.76 0.74 -11.99
C ASP A 191 35.54 0.25 -12.79
N PHE A 192 34.36 0.26 -12.16
CA PHE A 192 33.08 0.00 -12.85
C PHE A 192 32.58 1.17 -13.71
N SER A 193 33.36 2.26 -13.85
CA SER A 193 32.99 3.46 -14.60
C SER A 193 31.71 4.16 -14.11
N LEU A 194 31.34 3.96 -12.85
CA LEU A 194 30.14 4.58 -12.24
C LEU A 194 30.44 5.98 -11.69
N ILE A 195 31.68 6.23 -11.30
CA ILE A 195 32.13 7.53 -10.80
C ILE A 195 33.44 7.95 -11.45
N ARG A 196 33.74 9.25 -11.38
CA ARG A 196 34.97 9.84 -11.89
C ARG A 196 36.04 9.95 -10.79
N PRO A 197 37.33 10.08 -11.12
CA PRO A 197 38.40 10.24 -10.13
C PRO A 197 38.18 11.44 -9.19
N ASP A 198 37.63 12.54 -9.69
CA ASP A 198 37.34 13.73 -8.89
C ASP A 198 36.28 13.50 -7.82
N VAL A 199 35.40 12.50 -8.00
CA VAL A 199 34.43 12.08 -6.99
C VAL A 199 35.13 11.30 -5.90
N VAL A 200 36.04 10.38 -6.25
CA VAL A 200 36.82 9.58 -5.29
C VAL A 200 37.60 10.49 -4.33
N GLU A 201 38.36 11.44 -4.90
CA GLU A 201 39.16 12.39 -4.12
C GLU A 201 38.29 13.22 -3.18
N ARG A 202 37.18 13.76 -3.70
CA ARG A 202 36.26 14.60 -2.91
C ARG A 202 35.62 13.83 -1.77
N MET A 203 35.10 12.62 -2.03
CA MET A 203 34.42 11.82 -1.01
C MET A 203 35.39 11.36 0.08
N PHE A 204 36.59 10.96 -0.31
CA PHE A 204 37.60 10.55 0.65
C PHE A 204 38.10 11.72 1.51
N ALA A 205 38.29 12.90 0.92
CA ALA A 205 38.63 14.12 1.66
C ALA A 205 37.58 14.48 2.72
N LEU A 206 36.29 14.33 2.40
CA LEU A 206 35.20 14.54 3.37
C LEU A 206 35.31 13.60 4.57
N VAL A 207 35.50 12.29 4.35
CA VAL A 207 35.65 11.31 5.43
C VAL A 207 36.90 11.57 6.27
N VAL A 208 38.02 11.94 5.64
CA VAL A 208 39.27 12.27 6.35
C VAL A 208 39.09 13.52 7.22
N ASN A 209 38.46 14.56 6.71
CA ASN A 209 38.15 15.77 7.49
C ASN A 209 37.28 15.44 8.70
N LEU A 210 36.23 14.63 8.49
CA LEU A 210 35.35 14.15 9.55
C LEU A 210 36.12 13.37 10.63
N ARG A 211 37.08 12.54 10.23
CA ARG A 211 37.98 11.83 11.15
C ARG A 211 38.82 12.80 11.98
N HIS A 212 39.36 13.85 11.37
CA HIS A 212 40.12 14.88 12.10
C HIS A 212 39.24 15.70 13.05
N GLU A 213 37.97 15.94 12.73
CA GLU A 213 37.01 16.60 13.62
C GLU A 213 36.68 15.71 14.83
N LEU A 214 36.30 14.45 14.61
CA LEU A 214 35.97 13.52 15.68
C LEU A 214 37.15 13.24 16.63
N LEU A 215 38.37 13.19 16.11
CA LEU A 215 39.58 13.07 16.93
C LEU A 215 39.86 14.33 17.76
N ARG A 216 39.48 15.52 17.28
CA ARG A 216 39.62 16.77 18.05
C ARG A 216 38.59 16.87 19.17
N ASP A 217 37.38 16.39 18.94
CA ASP A 217 36.30 16.43 19.94
C ASP A 217 36.49 15.38 21.04
N GLY A 218 37.00 14.18 20.71
CA GLY A 218 37.33 13.15 21.70
C GLY A 218 38.51 13.47 22.61
N VAL A 219 39.28 14.53 22.33
CA VAL A 219 40.36 15.04 23.19
C VAL A 219 39.87 16.15 24.14
N ARG A 220 38.66 16.67 23.94
CA ARG A 220 38.06 17.75 24.75
C ARG A 220 37.06 17.27 25.81
N SER A 221 36.72 15.98 25.81
CA SER A 221 35.88 15.28 26.79
C SER A 221 36.70 14.44 27.74
#